data_AF-A0A938LVI6-F1
#
_entry.id   AF-A0A938LVI6-F1
#
_cell.length_a   1.000
_cell.length_b   1.000
_cell.length_c   1.000
_cell.angle_alpha   90.00
_cell.angle_beta   90.00
_cell.angle_gamma   90.00
#
_symmetry.space_group_name_H-M   'P 1'
#
loop_
_entity.id
_entity.type
_entity.pdbx_description
1 polymer ?
#
loop_
_entity_poly.entity_id
_entity_poly.type
_entity_poly.pdbx_seq_one_letter_code
_entity_poly.pdbx_strand_id
1 'polypeptide(L)'
;MARHRLRIIVPAFPAFNIYSRIARKTTALGPVCVATAVHERAGWDAEVIDENNLGRYGPRGPDGGADHEWLQEHRPADVVGFYGGLTSTAPRLYELAQFYQRRGIVTIAGGQHFLGENTVEALHNGIDYVAFGEGEETMRELLDAIEGRRTADSVRGIAYLDGGKMVATPEREPLMDFDELPYPDFSLVRYARIKIFPV
;
A
#
# COMPACT_ATOMS: atom_id res chain seq x y z
N MET A 1 -4.79 -13.04 20.73
CA MET A 1 -5.77 -12.15 20.09
C MET A 1 -5.50 -12.18 18.59
N ALA A 2 -6.53 -12.15 17.75
CA ALA A 2 -6.33 -12.07 16.29
C ALA A 2 -5.64 -10.74 15.95
N ARG A 3 -4.60 -10.77 15.10
CA ARG A 3 -3.95 -9.55 14.59
C ARG A 3 -4.66 -9.16 13.29
N HIS A 4 -5.04 -7.88 13.15
CA HIS A 4 -5.46 -7.32 11.87
C HIS A 4 -4.29 -7.34 10.89
N ARG A 5 -4.55 -7.45 9.60
CA ARG A 5 -3.52 -7.47 8.55
C ARG A 5 -3.65 -6.30 7.60
N LEU A 6 -2.56 -5.55 7.49
CA LEU A 6 -2.30 -4.65 6.37
C LEU A 6 -1.55 -5.43 5.27
N ARG A 7 -2.09 -5.44 4.05
CA ARG A 7 -1.34 -5.88 2.87
C ARG A 7 -1.03 -4.67 1.99
N ILE A 8 0.25 -4.38 1.78
CA ILE A 8 0.67 -3.36 0.82
C ILE A 8 0.98 -4.03 -0.51
N ILE A 9 0.39 -3.54 -1.59
CA ILE A 9 0.56 -4.05 -2.95
C ILE A 9 1.41 -3.07 -3.74
N VAL A 10 2.48 -3.58 -4.35
CA VAL A 10 3.24 -2.90 -5.41
C VAL A 10 2.74 -3.46 -6.75
N PRO A 11 1.93 -2.69 -7.50
CA PRO A 11 1.26 -3.21 -8.69
C PRO A 11 2.24 -3.57 -9.81
N ALA A 12 1.84 -4.52 -10.65
CA ALA A 12 2.64 -4.97 -11.78
C ALA A 12 2.86 -3.84 -12.79
N PHE A 13 4.07 -3.76 -13.36
CA PHE A 13 4.34 -2.88 -14.49
C PHE A 13 3.61 -3.36 -15.75
N PRO A 14 3.07 -2.44 -16.57
CA PRO A 14 2.23 -2.78 -17.72
C PRO A 14 2.97 -3.51 -18.85
N ALA A 15 4.30 -3.40 -18.91
CA ALA A 15 5.10 -4.04 -19.95
C ALA A 15 6.49 -4.45 -19.44
N PHE A 16 7.02 -5.54 -20.02
CA PHE A 16 8.42 -5.93 -19.83
C PHE A 16 9.34 -4.87 -20.44
N ASN A 17 10.23 -4.28 -19.64
CA ASN A 17 11.21 -3.29 -20.05
C ASN A 17 12.60 -3.62 -19.46
N ILE A 18 13.60 -2.76 -19.74
CA ILE A 18 14.98 -3.01 -19.31
C ILE A 18 15.12 -3.14 -17.78
N TYR A 19 14.21 -2.50 -17.02
CA TYR A 19 14.18 -2.51 -15.57
C TYR A 19 13.48 -3.75 -15.01
N SER A 20 12.69 -4.49 -15.81
CA SER A 20 11.99 -5.69 -15.35
C SER A 20 12.92 -6.77 -14.79
N ARG A 21 14.17 -6.85 -15.28
CA ARG A 21 15.18 -7.78 -14.73
C ARG A 21 15.64 -7.38 -13.33
N ILE A 22 15.72 -6.08 -13.05
CA ILE A 22 16.09 -5.53 -11.74
C ILE A 22 14.90 -5.63 -10.79
N ALA A 23 13.71 -5.26 -11.25
CA ALA A 23 12.46 -5.33 -10.49
C ALA A 23 12.23 -6.73 -9.89
N ARG A 24 12.56 -7.80 -10.62
CA ARG A 24 12.48 -9.19 -10.11
C ARG A 24 13.41 -9.54 -8.94
N LYS A 25 14.33 -8.64 -8.56
CA LYS A 25 15.37 -8.86 -7.55
C LYS A 25 15.36 -7.81 -6.43
N THR A 26 14.51 -6.79 -6.55
CA THR A 26 14.39 -5.67 -5.61
C THR A 26 12.90 -5.41 -5.34
N THR A 27 12.61 -4.41 -4.54
CA THR A 27 11.27 -3.82 -4.39
C THR A 27 11.40 -2.32 -4.14
N ALA A 28 10.28 -1.61 -4.03
CA ALA A 28 10.27 -0.21 -3.62
C ALA A 28 10.50 -0.11 -2.10
N LEU A 29 11.32 0.84 -1.66
CA LEU A 29 11.66 1.02 -0.24
C LEU A 29 10.46 1.49 0.58
N GLY A 30 9.73 2.51 0.11
CA GLY A 30 8.60 3.11 0.84
C GLY A 30 7.55 2.11 1.34
N PRO A 31 7.04 1.19 0.49
CA PRO A 31 6.14 0.11 0.92
C PRO A 31 6.69 -0.75 2.05
N VAL A 32 8.00 -1.04 2.03
CA VAL A 32 8.66 -1.83 3.08
C VAL A 32 8.74 -1.02 4.37
N CYS A 33 9.10 0.27 4.31
CA CYS A 33 9.14 1.14 5.49
C CYS A 33 7.77 1.26 6.16
N VAL A 34 6.70 1.53 5.39
CA VAL A 34 5.33 1.62 5.90
C VAL A 34 4.87 0.29 6.49
N ALA A 35 5.13 -0.83 5.80
CA ALA A 35 4.79 -2.15 6.32
C ALA A 35 5.52 -2.44 7.64
N THR A 36 6.80 -2.04 7.75
CA THR A 36 7.61 -2.21 8.96
C THR A 36 7.03 -1.43 10.12
N ALA A 37 6.74 -0.14 9.93
CA ALA A 37 6.15 0.73 10.95
C ALA A 37 4.80 0.18 11.47
N VAL A 38 4.00 -0.45 10.60
CA VAL A 38 2.74 -1.11 10.99
C VAL A 38 2.98 -2.45 11.67
N HIS A 39 3.98 -3.23 11.25
CA HIS A 39 4.27 -4.55 11.81
C HIS A 39 4.70 -4.49 13.30
N GLU A 40 5.42 -3.44 13.69
CA GLU A 40 5.86 -3.23 15.07
C GLU A 40 4.71 -2.84 16.02
N ARG A 41 3.57 -2.41 15.47
CA ARG A 41 2.39 -2.02 16.25
C ARG A 41 1.67 -3.24 16.80
N ALA A 42 1.31 -3.18 18.08
CA ALA A 42 0.49 -4.21 18.72
C ALA A 42 -0.87 -4.35 18.02
N GLY A 43 -1.30 -5.58 17.76
CA GLY A 43 -2.58 -5.88 17.13
C GLY A 43 -2.56 -5.88 15.59
N TRP A 44 -1.45 -5.49 14.95
CA TRP A 44 -1.31 -5.49 13.50
C TRP A 44 -0.22 -6.45 13.02
N ASP A 45 -0.48 -7.10 11.89
CA ASP A 45 0.46 -7.81 11.01
C ASP A 45 0.54 -7.03 9.70
N ALA A 46 1.67 -7.14 9.01
CA ALA A 46 1.88 -6.44 7.75
C ALA A 46 2.57 -7.36 6.75
N GLU A 47 2.28 -7.15 5.47
CA GLU A 47 3.00 -7.80 4.38
C GLU A 47 3.04 -6.92 3.15
N VAL A 48 4.10 -7.09 2.36
CA VAL A 48 4.24 -6.48 1.04
C VAL A 48 4.11 -7.58 -0.01
N ILE A 49 3.19 -7.39 -0.95
CA ILE A 49 3.03 -8.20 -2.15
C ILE A 49 3.48 -7.34 -3.33
N ASP A 50 4.66 -7.62 -3.85
CA ASP A 50 5.16 -6.96 -5.05
C ASP A 50 4.95 -7.87 -6.26
N GLU A 51 3.97 -7.49 -7.09
CA GLU A 51 3.58 -8.25 -8.28
C GLU A 51 4.74 -8.42 -9.28
N ASN A 52 5.78 -7.58 -9.18
CA ASN A 52 6.92 -7.56 -10.09
C ASN A 52 8.03 -8.55 -9.72
N ASN A 53 8.03 -9.09 -8.50
CA ASN A 53 9.14 -9.90 -7.98
C ASN A 53 8.73 -11.25 -7.38
N LEU A 54 7.46 -11.64 -7.55
CA LEU A 54 6.98 -12.96 -7.16
C LEU A 54 7.93 -14.06 -7.64
N GLY A 55 8.18 -15.04 -6.78
CA GLY A 55 9.06 -16.16 -7.02
C GLY A 55 8.43 -17.21 -7.94
N ARG A 56 9.10 -18.37 -8.03
CA ARG A 56 8.60 -19.52 -8.80
C ARG A 56 7.30 -20.09 -8.23
N TYR A 57 7.16 -20.06 -6.91
CA TYR A 57 6.03 -20.61 -6.16
C TYR A 57 5.14 -19.51 -5.54
N GLY A 58 5.28 -18.26 -6.00
CA GLY A 58 4.38 -17.19 -5.59
C GLY A 58 3.01 -17.33 -6.25
N PRO A 59 1.92 -16.90 -5.59
CA PRO A 59 0.57 -16.96 -6.14
C PRO A 59 0.47 -16.00 -7.32
N ARG A 60 0.34 -16.52 -8.55
CA ARG A 60 0.27 -15.71 -9.77
C ARG A 60 -1.10 -15.78 -10.41
N GLY A 61 -1.63 -14.61 -10.75
CA GLY A 61 -2.88 -14.50 -11.49
C GLY A 61 -2.71 -14.86 -12.98
N PRO A 62 -3.82 -15.13 -13.68
CA PRO A 62 -3.81 -15.47 -15.11
C PRO A 62 -3.33 -14.32 -16.00
N ASP A 63 -3.60 -13.06 -15.60
CA ASP A 63 -3.31 -11.86 -16.39
C ASP A 63 -1.94 -11.23 -16.07
N GLY A 64 -1.09 -11.95 -15.33
CA GLY A 64 0.14 -11.42 -14.76
C GLY A 64 -0.07 -10.90 -13.33
N GLY A 65 1.04 -10.60 -12.66
CA GLY A 65 1.03 -10.20 -11.25
C GLY A 65 0.62 -11.29 -10.27
N ALA A 66 0.01 -10.91 -9.15
CA ALA A 66 -0.36 -11.81 -8.06
C ALA A 66 -1.80 -12.34 -8.22
N ASP A 67 -2.05 -13.54 -7.69
CA ASP A 67 -3.41 -14.07 -7.56
C ASP A 67 -4.07 -13.50 -6.29
N HIS A 68 -4.81 -12.40 -6.46
CA HIS A 68 -5.45 -11.68 -5.35
C HIS A 68 -6.66 -12.41 -4.75
N GLU A 69 -7.29 -13.31 -5.50
CA GLU A 69 -8.35 -14.18 -4.98
C GLU A 69 -7.76 -15.22 -4.04
N TRP A 70 -6.75 -15.96 -4.51
CA TRP A 70 -6.02 -16.92 -3.68
C TRP A 70 -5.45 -16.26 -2.42
N LEU A 71 -4.87 -15.05 -2.56
CA LEU A 71 -4.32 -14.31 -1.43
C LEU A 71 -5.38 -13.96 -0.38
N GLN A 72 -6.59 -13.58 -0.79
CA GLN A 72 -7.68 -13.30 0.16
C GLN A 72 -8.28 -14.55 0.80
N GLU A 73 -8.33 -15.66 0.07
CA GLU A 73 -8.82 -16.93 0.62
C GLU A 73 -7.86 -17.53 1.66
N HIS A 74 -6.55 -17.51 1.38
CA HIS A 74 -5.56 -18.21 2.19
C HIS A 74 -4.93 -17.34 3.27
N ARG A 75 -4.93 -16.02 3.06
CA ARG A 75 -4.34 -15.06 3.98
C ARG A 75 -5.10 -13.73 3.91
N PRO A 76 -6.34 -13.65 4.40
CA PRO A 76 -7.15 -12.44 4.27
C PRO A 76 -6.43 -11.22 4.85
N ALA A 77 -6.52 -10.11 4.13
CA ALA A 77 -6.14 -8.78 4.59
C ALA A 77 -7.39 -8.02 5.02
N ASP A 78 -7.28 -7.29 6.13
CA ASP A 78 -8.34 -6.42 6.66
C ASP A 78 -8.28 -5.02 6.04
N VAL A 79 -7.06 -4.59 5.68
CA VAL A 79 -6.78 -3.32 4.99
C VAL A 79 -5.77 -3.57 3.90
N VAL A 80 -5.94 -2.91 2.75
CA VAL A 80 -5.02 -3.00 1.62
C VAL A 80 -4.48 -1.62 1.26
N GLY A 81 -3.15 -1.51 1.31
CA GLY A 81 -2.40 -0.35 0.83
C GLY A 81 -1.95 -0.56 -0.61
N PHE A 82 -1.92 0.49 -1.41
CA PHE A 82 -1.43 0.48 -2.79
C PHE A 82 -0.31 1.49 -2.98
N TYR A 83 0.81 1.01 -3.50
CA TYR A 83 1.95 1.86 -3.85
C TYR A 83 1.83 2.38 -5.28
N GLY A 84 1.38 3.63 -5.42
CA GLY A 84 1.35 4.40 -6.66
C GLY A 84 2.66 5.16 -6.89
N GLY A 85 3.80 4.46 -6.89
CA GLY A 85 5.10 5.09 -7.15
C GLY A 85 5.32 5.53 -8.60
N LEU A 86 4.60 4.93 -9.54
CA LEU A 86 4.71 5.19 -10.97
C LEU A 86 3.31 5.32 -11.60
N THR A 87 3.05 6.42 -12.30
CA THR A 87 1.75 6.67 -12.97
C THR A 87 1.36 5.55 -13.95
N SER A 88 2.33 4.89 -14.59
CA SER A 88 2.06 3.77 -15.52
C SER A 88 1.43 2.54 -14.84
N THR A 89 1.47 2.45 -13.51
CA THR A 89 0.85 1.36 -12.74
C THR A 89 -0.56 1.68 -12.25
N ALA A 90 -1.02 2.93 -12.41
CA ALA A 90 -2.33 3.37 -11.94
C ALA A 90 -3.51 2.52 -12.47
N PRO A 91 -3.55 2.08 -13.74
CA PRO A 91 -4.63 1.22 -14.22
C PRO A 91 -4.73 -0.12 -13.45
N ARG A 92 -3.58 -0.78 -13.20
CA ARG A 92 -3.53 -2.02 -12.41
C ARG A 92 -3.89 -1.75 -10.95
N LEU A 93 -3.45 -0.63 -10.40
CA LEU A 93 -3.79 -0.20 -9.05
C LEU A 93 -5.31 -0.06 -8.88
N TYR A 94 -5.99 0.64 -9.79
CA TYR A 94 -7.45 0.85 -9.72
C TYR A 94 -8.23 -0.44 -9.92
N GLU A 95 -7.78 -1.32 -10.82
CA GLU A 95 -8.37 -2.65 -10.99
C GLU A 95 -8.38 -3.43 -9.66
N LEU A 96 -7.23 -3.46 -8.98
CA LEU A 96 -7.07 -4.15 -7.70
C LEU A 96 -7.83 -3.44 -6.57
N ALA A 97 -7.79 -2.11 -6.52
CA ALA A 97 -8.51 -1.31 -5.54
C ALA A 97 -10.01 -1.65 -5.57
N GLN A 98 -10.62 -1.61 -6.75
CA GLN A 98 -12.02 -1.99 -6.92
C GLN A 98 -12.27 -3.47 -6.59
N PHE A 99 -11.32 -4.37 -6.88
CA PHE A 99 -11.44 -5.79 -6.50
C PHE A 99 -11.56 -5.98 -4.98
N TYR A 100 -10.75 -5.26 -4.20
CA TYR A 100 -10.74 -5.33 -2.73
C TYR A 100 -11.92 -4.55 -2.12
N GLN A 101 -12.22 -3.36 -2.63
CA GLN A 101 -13.34 -2.54 -2.16
C GLN A 101 -14.69 -3.25 -2.32
N ARG A 102 -14.92 -3.93 -3.46
CA ARG A 102 -16.15 -4.75 -3.68
C ARG A 102 -16.31 -5.89 -2.67
N ARG A 103 -15.25 -6.27 -1.97
CA ARG A 103 -15.24 -7.29 -0.91
C ARG A 103 -15.32 -6.68 0.50
N GLY A 104 -15.57 -5.37 0.60
CA GLY A 104 -15.67 -4.64 1.87
C GLY A 104 -14.32 -4.42 2.56
N ILE A 105 -13.21 -4.54 1.84
CA ILE A 105 -11.87 -4.31 2.39
C ILE A 105 -11.52 -2.83 2.20
N VAL A 106 -11.04 -2.19 3.27
CA VAL A 106 -10.61 -0.79 3.21
C VAL A 106 -9.35 -0.67 2.36
N THR A 107 -9.36 0.31 1.47
CA THR A 107 -8.30 0.56 0.49
C THR A 107 -7.65 1.91 0.70
N ILE A 108 -6.32 1.91 0.70
CA ILE A 108 -5.50 3.10 0.94
C ILE A 108 -4.49 3.21 -0.19
N ALA A 109 -4.30 4.38 -0.78
CA ALA A 109 -3.26 4.60 -1.78
C ALA A 109 -2.21 5.60 -1.28
N GLY A 110 -0.97 5.43 -1.72
CA GLY A 110 0.11 6.38 -1.44
C GLY A 110 1.24 6.28 -2.47
N GLY A 111 2.07 7.31 -2.54
CA GLY A 111 3.14 7.43 -3.54
C GLY A 111 2.98 8.63 -4.45
N GLN A 112 3.97 8.85 -5.31
CA GLN A 112 4.13 10.08 -6.10
C GLN A 112 3.05 10.30 -7.17
N HIS A 113 2.25 9.28 -7.50
CA HIS A 113 1.16 9.41 -8.46
C HIS A 113 0.02 10.32 -7.96
N PHE A 114 -0.24 10.37 -6.66
CA PHE A 114 -1.45 10.97 -6.10
C PHE A 114 -1.28 12.46 -5.77
N LEU A 115 -1.49 13.29 -6.78
CA LEU A 115 -1.47 14.75 -6.67
C LEU A 115 -2.61 15.34 -7.51
N GLY A 116 -3.28 16.36 -6.97
CA GLY A 116 -4.34 17.09 -7.69
C GLY A 116 -5.46 16.18 -8.20
N GLU A 117 -5.69 16.19 -9.52
CA GLU A 117 -6.76 15.42 -10.17
C GLU A 117 -6.58 13.90 -10.01
N ASN A 118 -5.35 13.40 -9.94
CA ASN A 118 -5.10 11.97 -9.75
C ASN A 118 -5.59 11.47 -8.38
N THR A 119 -5.57 12.33 -7.36
CA THR A 119 -6.14 12.01 -6.04
C THR A 119 -7.66 11.84 -6.16
N VAL A 120 -8.32 12.77 -6.86
CA VAL A 120 -9.77 12.71 -7.08
C VAL A 120 -10.12 11.47 -7.89
N GLU A 121 -9.36 11.18 -8.95
CA GLU A 121 -9.54 9.98 -9.76
C GLU A 121 -9.43 8.70 -8.92
N ALA A 122 -8.38 8.57 -8.10
CA ALA A 122 -8.19 7.41 -7.24
C ALA A 122 -9.37 7.19 -6.30
N LEU A 123 -9.84 8.25 -5.63
CA LEU A 123 -10.97 8.20 -4.71
C LEU A 123 -12.29 7.77 -5.38
N HIS A 124 -12.45 8.03 -6.68
CA HIS A 124 -13.59 7.55 -7.46
C HIS A 124 -13.36 6.16 -8.09
N ASN A 125 -12.16 5.60 -7.98
CA ASN A 125 -11.75 4.33 -8.57
C ASN A 125 -11.40 3.26 -7.52
N GLY A 126 -12.19 3.25 -6.44
CA GLY A 126 -12.15 2.18 -5.44
C GLY A 126 -11.06 2.33 -4.39
N ILE A 127 -10.48 3.53 -4.24
CA ILE A 127 -9.63 3.90 -3.10
C ILE A 127 -10.47 4.67 -2.07
N ASP A 128 -10.43 4.26 -0.80
CA ASP A 128 -11.16 4.94 0.26
C ASP A 128 -10.37 6.12 0.86
N TYR A 129 -9.04 5.97 0.94
CA TYR A 129 -8.13 7.00 1.46
C TYR A 129 -6.88 7.15 0.59
N VAL A 130 -6.42 8.39 0.39
CA VAL A 130 -5.12 8.70 -0.20
C VAL A 130 -4.23 9.30 0.87
N ALA A 131 -3.04 8.75 1.08
CA ALA A 131 -2.02 9.28 1.97
C ALA A 131 -0.96 10.07 1.17
N PHE A 132 -0.61 11.25 1.66
CA PHE A 132 0.38 12.16 1.09
C PHE A 132 1.68 12.15 1.88
N GLY A 133 2.79 12.46 1.18
CA GLY A 133 4.11 12.57 1.79
C GLY A 133 4.65 11.23 2.30
N GLU A 134 5.27 11.25 3.48
CA GLU A 134 5.74 10.06 4.17
C GLU A 134 4.58 9.32 4.84
N GLY A 135 4.57 7.99 4.65
CA GLY A 135 3.38 7.17 4.87
C GLY A 135 3.37 6.46 6.22
N GLU A 136 4.49 6.39 6.92
CA GLU A 136 4.72 5.53 8.08
C GLU A 136 3.79 5.91 9.24
N GLU A 137 3.88 7.15 9.70
CA GLU A 137 3.03 7.64 10.80
C GLU A 137 1.59 7.90 10.33
N THR A 138 1.42 8.42 9.11
CA THR A 138 0.10 8.64 8.50
C THR A 138 -0.70 7.34 8.42
N MET A 139 -0.06 6.23 8.02
CA MET A 139 -0.68 4.91 8.00
C MET A 139 -1.07 4.46 9.41
N ARG A 140 -0.20 4.61 10.40
CA ARG A 140 -0.51 4.23 11.80
C ARG A 140 -1.75 4.95 12.33
N GLU A 141 -1.80 6.27 12.13
CA GLU A 141 -2.95 7.09 12.54
C GLU A 141 -4.22 6.76 11.77
N LEU A 142 -4.11 6.48 10.46
CA LEU A 142 -5.24 6.07 9.64
C LEU A 142 -5.79 4.70 10.07
N LEU A 143 -4.93 3.75 10.42
CA LEU A 143 -5.36 2.47 10.98
C LEU A 143 -6.06 2.64 12.33
N ASP A 144 -5.63 3.57 13.19
CA ASP A 144 -6.39 3.94 14.41
C ASP A 144 -7.79 4.48 14.08
N ALA A 145 -7.92 5.28 13.02
CA ALA A 145 -9.21 5.79 12.57
C ALA A 145 -10.12 4.67 12.06
N ILE A 146 -9.56 3.73 11.30
CA ILE A 146 -10.27 2.55 10.78
C ILE A 146 -10.72 1.63 11.93
N GLU A 147 -9.92 1.50 12.99
CA GLU A 147 -10.29 0.77 14.21
C GLU A 147 -11.29 1.54 15.11
N GLY A 148 -11.70 2.75 14.73
CA GLY A 148 -12.65 3.59 15.48
C GLY A 148 -12.06 4.23 16.74
N ARG A 149 -10.73 4.25 16.88
CA ARG A 149 -10.04 4.87 18.03
C ARG A 149 -9.87 6.38 17.86
N ARG A 150 -10.06 6.88 16.63
CA ARG A 150 -10.11 8.30 16.28
C ARG A 150 -10.93 8.52 15.02
N THR A 151 -11.10 9.77 14.62
CA THR A 151 -11.81 10.16 13.41
C THR A 151 -10.83 10.43 12.27
N ALA A 152 -11.25 10.19 11.02
CA ALA A 152 -10.39 10.35 9.85
C ALA A 152 -9.91 11.80 9.65
N ASP A 153 -10.73 12.80 9.97
CA ASP A 153 -10.38 14.23 9.92
C ASP A 153 -9.25 14.64 10.89
N SER A 154 -8.97 13.80 11.89
CA SER A 154 -7.85 14.01 12.83
C SER A 154 -6.51 13.46 12.35
N VAL A 155 -6.51 12.68 11.25
CA VAL A 155 -5.29 12.12 10.64
C VAL A 155 -4.70 13.17 9.71
N ARG A 156 -3.43 13.54 9.88
CA ARG A 156 -2.77 14.51 8.99
C ARG A 156 -2.26 13.84 7.71
N GLY A 157 -2.31 14.58 6.60
CA GLY A 157 -1.73 14.15 5.33
C GLY A 157 -2.56 13.10 4.58
N ILE A 158 -3.89 13.10 4.74
CA ILE A 158 -4.79 12.22 3.98
C ILE A 158 -5.87 12.99 3.21
N ALA A 159 -6.40 12.36 2.16
CA ALA A 159 -7.65 12.73 1.50
C ALA A 159 -8.62 11.55 1.43
N TYR A 160 -9.92 11.85 1.47
CA TYR A 160 -11.02 10.88 1.35
C TYR A 160 -12.28 11.56 0.81
N LEU A 161 -13.32 10.78 0.50
CA LEU A 161 -14.63 11.32 0.12
C LEU A 161 -15.54 11.45 1.35
N ASP A 162 -16.08 12.66 1.55
CA ASP A 162 -17.19 12.92 2.46
C ASP A 162 -18.36 13.52 1.68
N GLY A 163 -19.52 12.86 1.72
CA GLY A 163 -20.69 13.26 0.92
C GLY A 163 -20.40 13.36 -0.59
N GLY A 164 -19.48 12.53 -1.11
CA GLY A 164 -19.06 12.54 -2.51
C GLY A 164 -18.12 13.70 -2.90
N LYS A 165 -17.66 14.50 -1.93
CA LYS A 165 -16.67 15.55 -2.16
C LYS A 165 -15.35 15.16 -1.52
N MET A 166 -14.26 15.43 -2.22
CA MET A 166 -12.92 15.22 -1.66
C MET A 166 -12.71 16.19 -0.50
N VAL A 167 -12.35 15.63 0.66
CA VAL A 167 -11.85 16.33 1.82
C VAL A 167 -10.37 15.98 1.96
N ALA A 168 -9.53 17.00 2.14
CA ALA A 168 -8.12 16.83 2.45
C ALA A 168 -7.83 17.40 3.84
N THR A 169 -7.11 16.64 4.64
CA THR A 169 -6.64 17.04 5.97
C THR A 169 -5.35 17.86 5.85
N PRO A 170 -4.98 18.66 6.88
CA PRO A 170 -3.74 19.43 6.85
C PRO A 170 -2.53 18.56 6.54
N GLU A 171 -1.58 19.12 5.79
CA GLU A 171 -0.32 18.45 5.47
C GLU A 171 0.46 18.10 6.75
N ARG A 172 1.24 17.02 6.68
CA ARG A 172 2.16 16.61 7.74
C ARG A 172 3.47 17.36 7.55
N GLU A 173 4.04 17.84 8.65
CA GLU A 173 5.41 18.37 8.65
C GLU A 173 6.38 17.28 8.15
N PRO A 174 7.38 17.63 7.32
CA PRO A 174 8.39 16.67 6.89
C PRO A 174 9.02 15.95 8.09
N LEU A 175 9.30 14.66 7.94
CA LEU A 175 10.02 13.93 8.97
C LEU A 175 11.45 14.50 9.05
N MET A 176 11.77 15.07 10.21
CA MET A 176 13.07 15.69 10.45
C MET A 176 14.05 14.75 11.15
N ASP A 177 13.54 13.70 11.81
CA ASP A 177 14.34 12.72 12.53
C ASP A 177 14.04 11.31 12.01
N PHE A 178 14.95 10.81 11.18
CA PHE A 178 14.85 9.47 10.59
C PHE A 178 15.31 8.37 11.57
N ASP A 179 16.00 8.71 12.67
CA ASP A 179 16.49 7.74 13.65
C ASP A 179 15.34 7.15 14.49
N GLU A 180 14.18 7.81 14.51
CA GLU A 180 12.97 7.32 15.18
C GLU A 180 12.21 6.26 14.36
N LEU A 181 12.53 6.09 13.06
CA LEU A 181 11.87 5.10 12.21
C LEU A 181 12.54 3.72 12.30
N PRO A 182 11.75 2.64 12.26
CA PRO A 182 12.33 1.30 12.29
C PRO A 182 13.09 0.99 11.00
N TYR A 183 14.15 0.19 11.14
CA TYR A 183 14.90 -0.31 9.99
C TYR A 183 13.99 -1.14 9.07
N PRO A 184 13.99 -0.89 7.75
CA PRO A 184 13.11 -1.57 6.82
C PRO A 184 13.25 -3.11 6.88
N ASP A 185 12.16 -3.80 7.23
CA ASP A 185 12.12 -5.26 7.30
C ASP A 185 11.69 -5.88 5.96
N PHE A 186 12.68 -6.22 5.14
CA PHE A 186 12.44 -6.89 3.86
C PHE A 186 11.89 -8.31 3.98
N SER A 187 11.85 -8.90 5.18
CA SER A 187 11.18 -10.19 5.40
C SER A 187 9.65 -10.10 5.24
N LEU A 188 9.09 -8.89 5.33
CA LEU A 188 7.68 -8.60 5.07
C LEU A 188 7.31 -8.72 3.58
N VAL A 189 8.29 -8.70 2.67
CA VAL A 189 8.06 -8.89 1.24
C VAL A 189 7.83 -10.36 0.95
N ARG A 190 6.57 -10.76 0.82
CA ARG A 190 6.20 -12.17 0.68
C ARG A 190 6.35 -12.66 -0.75
N TYR A 191 6.62 -13.96 -0.84
CA TYR A 191 6.76 -14.71 -2.10
C TYR A 191 7.90 -14.22 -3.01
N ALA A 192 8.73 -13.27 -2.56
CA ALA A 192 9.85 -12.72 -3.31
C ALA A 192 11.18 -13.28 -2.80
N ARG A 193 12.23 -13.12 -3.62
CA ARG A 193 13.62 -13.29 -3.17
C ARG A 193 14.39 -12.02 -3.46
N ILE A 194 14.46 -11.13 -2.48
CA ILE A 194 15.23 -9.90 -2.55
C ILE A 194 16.73 -10.23 -2.62
N LYS A 195 17.41 -9.66 -3.61
CA LYS A 195 18.86 -9.81 -3.83
C LYS A 195 19.56 -8.46 -3.95
N ILE A 196 18.81 -7.41 -4.25
CA ILE A 196 19.26 -6.04 -4.34
C ILE A 196 18.37 -5.26 -3.38
N PHE A 197 18.97 -4.60 -2.41
CA PHE A 197 18.26 -3.80 -1.42
C PHE A 197 18.36 -2.34 -1.85
N PRO A 198 17.23 -1.62 -1.98
CA PRO A 198 17.25 -0.18 -2.17
C PRO A 198 17.78 0.47 -0.88
N VAL A 199 18.81 1.30 -1.03
CA VAL A 199 19.41 2.16 0.00
C VAL A 199 19.48 3.57 -0.56
#